data_AF-A0A7D5RA64-F1
#
_entry.id   AF-A0A7D5RA64-F1
#
_cell.length_a   1.000
_cell.length_b   1.000
_cell.length_c   1.000
_cell.angle_alpha   90.00
_cell.angle_beta   90.00
_cell.angle_gamma   90.00
#
_symmetry.space_group_name_H-M   'P 1'
#
loop_
_entity.id
_entity.type
_entity.pdbx_description
1 polymer ?
#
loop_
_entity_poly.entity_id
_entity_poly.type
_entity_poly.pdbx_seq_one_letter_code
_entity_poly.pdbx_strand_id
1 'polypeptide(L)'
;MIENFGVGIDIIDITRFEKTSFSKKPNFYKKLFLPSEIQYCLKFKKPAEHFAGKFAIKESLKKSILEPISFLDIETYHSNTKLKIKLLNDLNKKYTVLGSISHEKNFAIGIVISEKLN
;
A
#
# COMPACT_ATOMS: atom_id res chain seq x y z
N MET A 1 5.14 19.10 -16.72
CA MET A 1 4.75 18.29 -17.90
C MET A 1 4.33 16.91 -17.40
N ILE A 2 3.38 16.25 -18.08
CA ILE A 2 2.89 14.91 -17.71
C ILE A 2 4.02 13.86 -17.66
N GLU A 3 5.14 14.13 -18.33
CA GLU A 3 6.33 13.26 -18.41
C GLU A 3 6.95 12.90 -17.05
N ASN A 4 6.79 13.74 -16.03
CA ASN A 4 7.26 13.45 -14.67
C ASN A 4 6.24 12.65 -13.84
N PHE A 5 5.04 12.42 -14.36
CA PHE A 5 3.99 11.71 -13.64
C PHE A 5 3.95 10.24 -14.01
N GLY A 6 3.73 9.40 -13.00
CA GLY A 6 3.47 7.98 -13.15
C GLY A 6 2.14 7.61 -12.51
N VAL A 7 1.50 6.57 -13.05
CA VAL A 7 0.23 6.04 -12.55
C VAL A 7 0.37 4.54 -12.35
N GLY A 8 -0.13 4.06 -11.23
CA GLY A 8 -0.24 2.64 -10.96
C GLY A 8 -1.58 2.30 -10.32
N ILE A 9 -2.09 1.13 -10.68
CA ILE A 9 -3.35 0.60 -10.17
C ILE A 9 -3.21 -0.90 -9.92
N ASP A 10 -3.82 -1.40 -8.87
CA ASP A 10 -3.82 -2.82 -8.54
C ASP A 10 -5.11 -3.23 -7.82
N ILE A 11 -5.55 -4.47 -8.08
CA ILE A 11 -6.74 -5.06 -7.49
C ILE A 11 -6.39 -6.37 -6.80
N ILE A 12 -6.92 -6.55 -5.60
CA ILE A 12 -6.58 -7.66 -4.71
C ILE A 12 -7.86 -8.37 -4.26
N ASP A 13 -7.87 -9.69 -4.43
CA ASP A 13 -8.85 -10.57 -3.81
C ASP A 13 -8.57 -10.66 -2.29
N ILE A 14 -9.49 -10.11 -1.49
CA ILE A 14 -9.45 -10.08 -0.02
C ILE A 14 -9.43 -11.50 0.55
N THR A 15 -10.04 -12.48 -0.11
CA THR A 15 -10.11 -13.85 0.39
C THR A 15 -8.73 -14.50 0.49
N ARG A 16 -7.74 -14.00 -0.25
CA ARG A 16 -6.32 -14.43 -0.13
C ARG A 16 -5.75 -14.11 1.25
N PHE A 17 -6.11 -12.95 1.80
CA PHE A 17 -5.71 -12.50 3.14
C PHE A 17 -6.56 -13.14 4.25
N GLU A 18 -7.80 -13.54 3.96
CA GLU A 18 -8.62 -14.34 4.89
C GLU A 18 -8.06 -15.76 5.04
N LYS A 19 -7.76 -16.43 3.92
CA LYS A 19 -7.18 -17.79 3.90
C LYS A 19 -5.80 -17.82 4.56
N THR A 20 -5.03 -16.75 4.37
CA THR A 20 -3.65 -16.61 4.85
C THR A 20 -3.57 -15.58 5.96
N SER A 21 -4.36 -15.71 7.02
CA SER A 21 -4.41 -14.72 8.10
C SER A 21 -3.06 -14.46 8.79
N PHE A 22 -2.92 -13.29 9.42
CA PHE A 22 -1.72 -12.91 10.18
C PHE A 22 -1.35 -13.93 11.25
N SER A 23 -2.34 -14.46 11.98
CA SER A 23 -2.13 -15.48 13.01
C SER A 23 -1.55 -16.78 12.46
N LYS A 24 -1.90 -17.17 11.23
CA LYS A 24 -1.40 -18.38 10.58
C LYS A 24 -0.01 -18.20 9.97
N LYS A 25 0.28 -17.02 9.40
CA LYS A 25 1.55 -16.76 8.70
C LYS A 25 2.16 -15.39 9.06
N PRO A 26 2.54 -15.14 10.32
CA PRO A 26 3.03 -13.81 10.74
C PRO A 26 4.28 -13.37 9.96
N ASN A 27 5.16 -14.31 9.61
CA ASN A 27 6.38 -14.03 8.84
C ASN A 27 6.09 -13.59 7.40
N PHE A 28 4.97 -14.01 6.80
CA PHE A 28 4.56 -13.53 5.48
C PHE A 28 4.21 -12.04 5.54
N TYR A 29 3.42 -11.64 6.54
CA TYR A 29 3.03 -10.23 6.70
C TYR A 29 4.21 -9.33 7.07
N LYS A 30 5.13 -9.80 7.91
CA LYS A 30 6.34 -9.04 8.28
C LYS A 30 7.27 -8.75 7.08
N LYS A 31 7.11 -9.46 5.95
CA LYS A 31 7.83 -9.16 4.69
C LYS A 31 7.13 -8.11 3.83
N LEU A 32 5.85 -7.82 4.09
CA LEU A 32 4.99 -6.99 3.24
C LEU A 32 4.54 -5.69 3.92
N PHE A 33 4.45 -5.70 5.25
CA PHE A 33 3.89 -4.61 6.03
C PHE A 33 4.81 -4.24 7.18
N LEU A 34 4.91 -2.94 7.43
CA LEU A 34 5.59 -2.40 8.59
C LEU A 34 4.84 -2.74 9.88
N PRO A 35 5.51 -2.77 11.04
CA PRO A 35 4.86 -3.02 12.33
C PRO A 35 3.67 -2.08 12.61
N SER A 36 3.80 -0.79 12.26
CA SER A 36 2.73 0.21 12.38
C SER A 36 1.51 -0.14 11.54
N GLU A 37 1.73 -0.65 10.32
CA GLU A 37 0.67 -1.08 9.41
C GLU A 37 -0.03 -2.35 9.87
N ILE A 38 0.74 -3.32 10.38
CA ILE A 38 0.19 -4.56 10.97
C ILE A 38 -0.71 -4.21 12.15
N GLN A 39 -0.21 -3.38 13.08
CA GLN A 39 -1.00 -2.92 14.22
C GLN A 39 -2.27 -2.19 13.77
N TYR A 40 -2.17 -1.33 12.76
CA TYR A 40 -3.32 -0.64 12.19
C TYR A 40 -4.34 -1.60 11.55
N CYS A 41 -3.93 -2.68 10.88
CA CYS A 41 -4.90 -3.61 10.28
C CYS A 41 -5.58 -4.49 11.33
N LEU A 42 -4.82 -4.92 12.35
CA LEU A 42 -5.31 -5.84 13.36
C LEU A 42 -6.29 -5.23 14.37
N LYS A 43 -6.37 -3.89 14.49
CA LYS A 43 -7.37 -3.23 15.36
C LYS A 43 -8.81 -3.32 14.84
N PHE A 44 -9.00 -3.67 13.57
CA PHE A 44 -10.33 -3.73 12.95
C PHE A 44 -10.93 -5.13 13.03
N LYS A 45 -12.28 -5.20 13.01
CA LYS A 45 -13.01 -6.48 13.02
C LYS A 45 -12.70 -7.35 11.79
N LYS A 46 -12.37 -6.72 10.66
CA LYS A 46 -12.04 -7.39 9.40
C LYS A 46 -10.62 -7.03 8.91
N PRO A 47 -9.56 -7.57 9.53
CA PRO A 47 -8.18 -7.20 9.17
C PRO A 47 -7.82 -7.49 7.70
N ALA A 48 -8.43 -8.53 7.10
CA ALA A 48 -8.14 -8.93 5.73
C ALA A 48 -8.42 -7.83 4.70
N GLU A 49 -9.54 -7.10 4.85
CA GLU A 49 -9.90 -5.96 3.98
C GLU A 49 -8.82 -4.86 4.05
N HIS A 50 -8.36 -4.53 5.25
CA HIS A 50 -7.32 -3.52 5.45
C HIS A 50 -5.95 -3.95 4.93
N PHE A 51 -5.56 -5.21 5.14
CA PHE A 51 -4.31 -5.73 4.58
C PHE A 51 -4.34 -5.76 3.05
N ALA A 52 -5.46 -6.19 2.45
CA ALA A 52 -5.63 -6.20 1.01
C ALA A 52 -5.56 -4.79 0.41
N GLY A 53 -6.23 -3.80 1.02
CA GLY A 53 -6.17 -2.41 0.56
C GLY A 53 -4.77 -1.81 0.64
N LYS A 54 -4.04 -2.04 1.74
CA LYS A 54 -2.64 -1.60 1.87
C LYS A 54 -1.72 -2.29 0.86
N PHE A 55 -1.92 -3.58 0.62
CA PHE A 55 -1.16 -4.33 -0.37
C PHE A 55 -1.40 -3.77 -1.78
N ALA A 56 -2.66 -3.51 -2.14
CA ALA A 56 -3.03 -2.91 -3.42
C ALA A 56 -2.36 -1.53 -3.63
N ILE A 57 -2.30 -0.68 -2.59
CA ILE A 57 -1.57 0.60 -2.68
C ILE A 57 -0.08 0.40 -2.90
N LYS A 58 0.54 -0.51 -2.16
CA LYS A 58 1.98 -0.73 -2.28
C LYS A 58 2.36 -1.30 -3.65
N GLU A 59 1.56 -2.20 -4.22
CA GLU A 59 1.75 -2.67 -5.60
C GLU A 59 1.46 -1.57 -6.63
N SER A 60 0.43 -0.75 -6.40
CA SER A 60 0.13 0.41 -7.26
C SER A 60 1.29 1.41 -7.28
N LEU A 61 1.90 1.70 -6.14
CA LEU A 61 3.07 2.57 -6.07
C LEU A 61 4.26 1.97 -6.83
N LYS A 62 4.52 0.67 -6.71
CA LYS A 62 5.58 -0.01 -7.48
C LYS A 62 5.36 0.11 -9.00
N LYS A 63 4.11 0.19 -9.45
CA LYS A 63 3.76 0.40 -10.86
C LYS A 63 3.85 1.87 -11.30
N SER A 64 3.81 2.81 -10.36
CA SER A 64 3.80 4.25 -10.67
C SER A 64 5.21 4.86 -10.72
N ILE A 65 6.22 4.23 -10.12
CA ILE A 65 7.62 4.71 -10.12
C ILE A 65 8.53 3.78 -10.94
N LEU A 66 9.69 4.29 -11.38
CA LEU A 66 10.66 3.51 -12.15
C LEU A 66 11.63 2.73 -11.26
N GLU A 67 11.95 3.27 -10.08
CA GLU A 67 12.91 2.69 -9.17
C GLU A 67 12.37 1.43 -8.49
N PRO A 68 13.20 0.39 -8.33
CA PRO A 68 12.82 -0.75 -7.52
C PRO A 68 12.62 -0.30 -6.07
N ILE A 69 11.52 -0.72 -5.46
CA ILE A 69 11.18 -0.41 -4.08
C ILE A 69 10.66 -1.66 -3.37
N SER A 70 11.13 -1.89 -2.15
CA SER A 70 10.60 -2.97 -1.30
C SER A 70 9.28 -2.55 -0.67
N PHE A 71 8.43 -3.52 -0.38
CA PHE A 71 7.21 -3.28 0.39
C PHE A 71 7.45 -2.61 1.75
N LEU A 72 8.57 -2.92 2.39
CA LEU A 72 8.92 -2.35 3.70
C LEU A 72 9.48 -0.93 3.61
N ASP A 73 9.84 -0.46 2.40
CA ASP A 73 10.22 0.94 2.17
C ASP A 73 9.01 1.83 1.87
N ILE A 74 7.80 1.30 1.99
CA ILE A 74 6.55 2.01 1.74
C ILE A 74 5.74 1.97 3.02
N GLU A 75 5.55 3.12 3.67
CA GLU A 75 4.66 3.24 4.82
C GLU A 75 3.32 3.84 4.38
N THR A 76 2.23 3.12 4.66
CA THR A 76 0.87 3.64 4.48
C THR A 76 0.22 3.93 5.83
N TYR A 77 -0.36 5.11 5.99
CA TYR A 77 -1.04 5.52 7.21
C TYR A 77 -2.23 6.41 6.90
N HIS A 78 -3.06 6.69 7.91
CA HIS A 78 -4.18 7.61 7.77
C HIS A 78 -3.95 8.83 8.64
N SER A 79 -4.16 10.02 8.08
CA SER A 79 -4.19 11.29 8.82
C SER A 79 -5.59 11.86 8.72
N ASN A 80 -6.24 12.02 9.89
CA ASN A 80 -7.68 12.27 10.08
C ASN A 80 -8.56 11.16 9.48
N THR A 81 -8.64 11.11 8.15
CA THR A 81 -9.35 10.09 7.36
C THR A 81 -8.69 9.81 6.01
N LYS A 82 -7.70 10.62 5.61
CA LYS A 82 -7.06 10.51 4.30
C LYS A 82 -5.89 9.55 4.36
N LEU A 83 -5.83 8.64 3.39
CA LEU A 83 -4.66 7.82 3.14
C LEU A 83 -3.46 8.73 2.84
N LYS A 84 -2.33 8.41 3.45
CA LYS A 84 -1.02 8.98 3.19
C LYS A 84 -0.04 7.84 2.91
N ILE A 85 0.85 8.10 1.96
CA ILE A 85 1.91 7.17 1.56
C ILE A 85 3.22 7.90 1.78
N LYS A 86 4.12 7.30 2.55
CA LYS A 86 5.46 7.79 2.80
C LYS A 86 6.45 6.80 2.24
N LEU A 87 7.30 7.28 1.35
CA LEU A 87 8.46 6.52 0.89
C LEU A 87 9.55 6.62 1.96
N LEU A 88 10.16 5.51 2.29
CA LEU A 88 11.34 5.48 3.13
C LEU A 88 12.58 5.65 2.25
N ASN A 89 13.70 5.99 2.89
CA ASN A 89 15.00 6.20 2.24
C ASN A 89 14.96 7.40 1.26
N ASP A 90 15.94 7.50 0.36
CA ASP A 90 16.09 8.65 -0.56
C ASP A 90 14.98 8.76 -1.62
N LEU A 91 14.08 7.78 -1.73
CA LEU A 91 12.95 7.86 -2.66
C LEU A 91 11.97 8.98 -2.28
N ASN A 92 11.90 9.38 -1.01
CA ASN A 92 11.07 10.51 -0.58
C ASN A 92 11.55 11.88 -1.10
N LYS A 93 12.81 11.98 -1.50
CA LYS A 93 13.39 13.17 -2.15
C LYS A 93 13.17 13.16 -3.66
N LYS A 94 12.89 11.98 -4.23
CA LYS A 94 12.71 11.78 -5.67
C LYS A 94 11.26 11.80 -6.12
N TYR A 95 10.31 11.52 -5.21
CA TYR A 95 8.91 11.39 -5.57
C TYR A 95 7.98 12.03 -4.56
N THR A 96 6.99 12.75 -5.10
CA THR A 96 5.74 13.02 -4.39
C THR A 96 4.70 12.01 -4.83
N VAL A 97 3.90 11.49 -3.88
CA VAL A 97 2.92 10.44 -4.17
C VAL A 97 1.57 10.74 -3.54
N LEU A 98 0.52 10.42 -4.28
CA LEU A 98 -0.88 10.45 -3.85
C LEU A 98 -1.49 9.08 -4.12
N GLY A 99 -2.41 8.64 -3.28
CA GLY A 99 -3.12 7.39 -3.52
C GLY A 99 -4.50 7.37 -2.92
N SER A 100 -5.30 6.41 -3.39
CA SER A 100 -6.65 6.16 -2.92
C SER A 100 -6.91 4.66 -2.89
N ILE A 101 -7.65 4.22 -1.87
CA ILE A 101 -8.11 2.83 -1.72
C ILE A 101 -9.63 2.83 -1.77
N SER A 102 -10.20 1.82 -2.42
CA SER A 102 -11.59 1.42 -2.23
C SER A 102 -11.67 -0.09 -2.04
N HIS A 103 -12.78 -0.57 -1.50
CA HIS A 103 -13.08 -1.99 -1.44
C HIS A 103 -14.58 -2.22 -1.60
N GLU A 104 -14.94 -3.34 -2.23
CA GLU A 104 -16.31 -3.79 -2.40
C GLU A 104 -16.33 -5.32 -2.36
N LYS A 105 -17.17 -5.90 -1.50
CA LYS A 105 -17.23 -7.35 -1.23
C LYS A 105 -15.85 -7.96 -0.99
N ASN A 106 -15.34 -8.69 -1.97
CA ASN A 106 -14.12 -9.48 -1.89
C ASN A 106 -12.94 -8.81 -2.60
N PHE A 107 -13.09 -7.59 -3.08
CA PHE A 107 -12.02 -6.88 -3.79
C PHE A 107 -11.62 -5.62 -3.06
N ALA A 108 -10.30 -5.40 -2.98
CA ALA A 108 -9.71 -4.12 -2.63
C ALA A 108 -8.94 -3.59 -3.84
N ILE A 109 -9.11 -2.31 -4.15
CA ILE A 109 -8.40 -1.63 -5.24
C ILE A 109 -7.59 -0.48 -4.68
N GLY A 110 -6.37 -0.34 -5.17
CA GLY A 110 -5.50 0.80 -4.91
C GLY A 110 -5.17 1.51 -6.21
N ILE A 111 -5.10 2.84 -6.15
CA ILE A 111 -4.54 3.66 -7.22
C ILE A 111 -3.50 4.61 -6.62
N VAL A 112 -2.40 4.82 -7.33
CA VAL A 112 -1.34 5.75 -6.95
C VAL A 112 -0.98 6.61 -8.15
N ILE A 113 -0.83 7.91 -7.90
CA ILE A 113 -0.21 8.88 -8.80
C ILE A 113 1.08 9.33 -8.14
N SER A 114 2.18 9.28 -8.88
CA SER A 114 3.48 9.78 -8.44
C SER A 114 3.98 10.88 -9.36
N GLU A 115 4.69 11.84 -8.81
CA GLU A 115 5.40 12.89 -9.53
C GLU A 115 6.88 12.79 -9.19
N LYS A 116 7.73 12.64 -10.20
CA LYS A 116 9.19 12.66 -10.06
C LYS A 116 9.65 14.10 -9.86
N LEU A 117 10.36 14.30 -8.75
CA LEU A 117 10.99 15.56 -8.39
C LEU A 117 12.32 15.68 -9.15
N ASN A 118 12.52 16.83 -9.79
CA ASN A 118 13.73 17.15 -10.53
C ASN A 118 14.92 17.39 -9.61
#